data_AF-A0A2U1L236-F1
#
_entry.id   AF-A0A2U1L236-F1
#
_cell.length_a   1.000
_cell.length_b   1.000
_cell.length_c   1.000
_cell.angle_alpha   90.00
_cell.angle_beta   90.00
_cell.angle_gamma   90.00
#
_symmetry.space_group_name_H-M   'P 1'
#
loop_
_entity.id
_entity.type
_entity.pdbx_description
1 polymer ?
#
loop_
_entity_poly.entity_id
_entity_poly.type
_entity_poly.pdbx_seq_one_letter_code
_entity_poly.pdbx_strand_id
1 'polypeptide(L)'
;MMGFKFKFESYGYVFAFVIQCLLMIAAAKVTDPSEVSALLAVKGRLVDPMNRLSNWNKGDPCTSNWTGVICVHKTDVDKYWHVQELYVFMSK
;
A
#
# COMPACT_ATOMS: atom_id res chain seq x y z
N MET A 1 -33.39 -39.59 -11.96
CA MET A 1 -33.30 -38.28 -11.26
C MET A 1 -31.83 -37.99 -10.94
N MET A 2 -31.06 -37.41 -11.88
CA MET A 2 -29.65 -37.01 -11.64
C MET A 2 -29.34 -35.57 -12.11
N GLY A 3 -30.32 -34.84 -12.66
CA GLY A 3 -30.10 -33.56 -13.32
C GLY A 3 -29.95 -32.32 -12.41
N PHE A 4 -30.20 -32.44 -11.10
CA PHE A 4 -30.12 -31.29 -10.17
C PHE A 4 -28.86 -31.27 -9.28
N LYS A 5 -28.28 -32.43 -8.97
CA LYS A 5 -27.04 -32.51 -8.15
C LYS A 5 -25.80 -32.02 -8.90
N PHE A 6 -25.69 -32.35 -10.19
CA PHE A 6 -24.50 -32.07 -11.01
C PHE A 6 -24.28 -30.57 -11.27
N LYS A 7 -25.37 -29.81 -11.38
CA LYS A 7 -25.31 -28.37 -11.66
C LYS A 7 -24.88 -27.58 -10.43
N PHE A 8 -25.26 -28.02 -9.24
CA PHE A 8 -24.95 -27.35 -7.97
C PHE A 8 -23.46 -27.46 -7.61
N GLU A 9 -22.85 -28.61 -7.85
CA GLU A 9 -21.40 -28.80 -7.62
C GLU A 9 -20.55 -28.01 -8.62
N SER A 10 -20.96 -27.92 -9.89
CA SER A 10 -20.23 -27.12 -10.88
C SER A 10 -20.27 -25.62 -10.55
N TYR A 11 -21.42 -25.10 -10.08
CA TYR A 11 -21.53 -23.71 -9.65
C TYR A 11 -20.71 -23.42 -8.39
N GLY A 12 -20.64 -24.36 -7.45
CA GLY A 12 -19.78 -24.26 -6.26
C GLY A 12 -18.29 -24.18 -6.64
N TYR A 13 -17.85 -25.00 -7.60
CA TYR A 13 -16.47 -24.99 -8.08
C TYR A 13 -16.12 -23.68 -8.79
N VAL A 14 -17.00 -23.18 -9.68
CA VAL A 14 -16.81 -21.90 -10.36
C VAL A 14 -16.75 -20.74 -9.35
N PHE A 15 -17.64 -20.73 -8.37
CA PHE A 15 -17.67 -19.68 -7.34
C PHE A 15 -16.40 -19.70 -6.46
N ALA A 16 -15.93 -20.89 -6.07
CA ALA A 16 -14.66 -21.05 -5.35
C ALA A 16 -13.45 -20.57 -6.16
N PHE A 17 -13.40 -20.89 -7.46
CA PHE A 17 -12.36 -20.40 -8.37
C PHE A 17 -12.40 -18.89 -8.55
N VAL A 18 -13.58 -18.29 -8.68
CA VAL A 18 -13.73 -16.83 -8.77
C VAL A 18 -13.27 -16.15 -7.48
N ILE A 19 -13.66 -16.66 -6.30
CA ILE A 19 -13.19 -16.14 -5.01
C ILE A 19 -11.67 -16.27 -4.89
N GLN A 20 -11.10 -17.42 -5.25
CA GLN A 20 -9.65 -17.62 -5.23
C GLN A 20 -8.94 -16.64 -6.16
N CYS A 21 -9.44 -16.42 -7.39
CA CYS A 21 -8.91 -15.42 -8.31
C CYS A 21 -9.02 -14.00 -7.76
N LEU A 22 -10.13 -13.66 -7.08
CA LEU A 22 -10.31 -12.36 -6.43
C LEU A 22 -9.34 -12.14 -5.27
N LEU A 23 -9.05 -13.17 -4.48
CA LEU A 23 -8.07 -13.08 -3.38
C LEU A 23 -6.64 -12.87 -3.90
N MET A 24 -6.30 -13.39 -5.08
CA MET A 24 -4.99 -13.19 -5.72
C MET A 24 -4.77 -11.76 -6.25
N ILE A 25 -5.83 -10.97 -6.42
CA ILE A 25 -5.73 -9.60 -6.95
C ILE A 25 -5.24 -8.61 -5.86
N ALA A 26 -5.26 -8.98 -4.59
CA ALA A 26 -4.85 -8.11 -3.49
C ALA A 26 -3.34 -8.18 -3.17
N ALA A 27 -2.48 -8.01 -4.17
CA ALA A 27 -1.08 -7.65 -3.90
C ALA A 27 -1.01 -6.15 -3.58
N ALA A 28 -1.35 -5.77 -2.35
CA ALA A 28 -1.13 -4.41 -1.87
C ALA A 28 0.38 -4.17 -1.85
N LYS A 29 0.86 -3.36 -2.79
CA LYS A 29 2.26 -2.97 -2.86
C LYS A 29 2.58 -2.06 -1.68
N VAL A 30 3.58 -2.42 -0.89
CA VAL A 30 4.01 -1.72 0.33
C VAL A 30 5.27 -0.91 0.02
N THR A 31 5.53 0.16 0.76
CA THR A 31 6.79 0.93 0.68
C THR A 31 7.92 0.15 1.33
N ASP A 32 9.15 0.34 0.85
CA ASP A 32 10.32 -0.27 1.49
C ASP A 32 10.39 0.12 2.99
N PRO A 33 10.47 -0.85 3.93
CA PRO A 33 10.50 -0.56 5.37
C PRO A 33 11.65 0.35 5.82
N SER A 34 12.78 0.32 5.12
CA SER A 34 13.93 1.18 5.41
C SER A 34 13.63 2.65 5.08
N GLU A 35 12.89 2.93 4.01
CA GLU A 35 12.44 4.27 3.65
C GLU A 35 11.40 4.79 4.64
N VAL A 36 10.47 3.92 5.08
CA VAL A 36 9.50 4.26 6.13
C VAL A 36 10.22 4.65 7.42
N SER A 37 11.22 3.87 7.83
CA SER A 37 12.02 4.16 9.03
C SER A 37 12.77 5.49 8.90
N ALA A 38 13.37 5.76 7.74
CA ALA A 38 14.06 7.02 7.47
C ALA A 38 13.12 8.23 7.53
N LEU A 39 11.93 8.16 6.94
CA LEU A 39 10.93 9.23 7.00
C LEU A 39 10.46 9.51 8.44
N LEU A 40 10.23 8.46 9.23
CA LEU A 40 9.85 8.61 10.64
C LEU A 40 10.99 9.23 11.47
N ALA A 41 12.24 8.87 11.19
CA ALA A 41 13.40 9.50 11.82
C ALA A 41 13.48 11.00 11.46
N VAL A 42 13.23 11.36 10.20
CA VAL A 42 13.16 12.75 9.74
C VAL A 42 12.06 13.53 10.47
N LYS A 43 10.84 12.97 10.55
CA LYS A 43 9.73 13.57 11.32
C LYS A 43 10.12 13.86 12.77
N GLY A 44 10.80 12.91 13.43
CA GLY A 44 11.21 13.06 14.83
C GLY A 44 12.29 14.12 15.06
N ARG A 45 12.96 14.59 14.00
CA ARG A 45 14.02 15.61 14.07
C ARG A 45 13.58 16.98 13.56
N LEU A 46 12.53 17.05 12.75
CA LEU A 46 12.02 18.30 12.21
C LEU A 46 11.09 19.00 13.20
N VAL A 47 11.29 20.30 13.40
CA VAL A 47 10.31 21.16 14.08
C VAL A 47 9.24 21.52 13.06
N ASP A 48 8.01 21.07 13.31
CA ASP A 48 6.86 21.25 12.41
C ASP A 48 5.77 22.11 13.06
N PRO A 49 5.98 23.44 13.13
CA PRO A 49 5.03 24.35 13.79
C PRO A 49 3.70 24.45 13.04
N MET A 50 3.68 24.10 11.75
CA MET A 50 2.48 24.10 10.91
C MET A 50 1.76 22.74 10.88
N ASN A 51 2.26 21.75 11.63
CA ASN A 51 1.69 20.41 11.76
C ASN A 51 1.45 19.70 10.40
N ARG A 52 2.32 19.98 9.41
CA ARG A 52 2.27 19.44 8.05
C ARG A 52 2.64 17.97 7.98
N LEU A 53 3.47 17.48 8.91
CA LEU A 53 3.94 16.10 9.02
C LEU A 53 3.03 15.24 9.92
N SER A 54 1.87 15.76 10.31
CA SER A 54 0.95 15.09 11.24
C SER A 54 0.47 13.71 10.77
N ASN A 55 0.37 13.49 9.45
CA ASN A 55 -0.02 12.21 8.87
C ASN A 55 1.15 11.23 8.65
N TRP A 56 2.40 11.62 8.93
CA TRP A 56 3.59 10.77 8.80
C TRP A 56 3.70 9.73 9.93
N ASN A 57 2.71 8.87 10.03
CA ASN A 57 2.57 7.74 10.96
C ASN A 57 1.24 7.00 10.75
N LYS A 58 0.38 7.47 9.83
CA LYS A 58 -0.88 6.82 9.48
C LYS A 58 -0.64 5.93 8.27
N GLY A 59 -0.60 4.62 8.52
CA GLY A 59 -0.42 3.62 7.48
C GLY A 59 0.91 3.73 6.74
N ASP A 60 0.93 3.17 5.54
CA ASP A 60 2.10 3.17 4.67
C ASP A 60 2.17 4.48 3.84
N PRO A 61 3.36 5.09 3.69
CA PRO A 61 3.50 6.44 3.12
C PRO A 61 2.96 6.57 1.69
N CYS A 62 3.22 5.58 0.84
CA CYS A 62 2.82 5.61 -0.57
C CYS A 62 1.34 5.27 -0.79
N THR A 63 0.70 4.57 0.15
CA THR A 63 -0.73 4.22 0.07
C THR A 63 -1.63 5.15 0.89
N SER A 64 -1.09 5.80 1.92
CA SER A 64 -1.85 6.64 2.86
C SER A 64 -1.67 8.13 2.61
N ASN A 65 -1.05 8.51 1.47
CA ASN A 65 -0.84 9.88 1.02
C ASN A 65 -0.21 10.78 2.11
N TRP A 66 0.99 10.42 2.57
CA TRP A 66 1.76 11.27 3.47
C TRP A 66 2.05 12.62 2.81
N THR A 67 1.91 13.71 3.57
CA THR A 67 2.02 15.05 3.01
C THR A 67 3.43 15.29 2.51
N GLY A 68 3.56 15.66 1.24
CA GLY A 68 4.85 15.95 0.62
C GLY A 68 5.70 14.72 0.26
N VAL A 69 5.17 13.49 0.43
CA VAL A 69 5.85 12.26 -0.01
C VAL A 69 5.33 11.86 -1.38
N ILE A 70 6.21 11.83 -2.38
CA ILE A 70 5.88 11.37 -3.73
C ILE A 70 6.55 10.02 -3.96
N CYS A 71 5.75 9.01 -4.31
CA CYS A 71 6.24 7.67 -4.55
C CYS A 71 6.14 7.28 -6.02
N VAL A 72 7.06 6.42 -6.44
CA VAL A 72 7.04 5.80 -7.76
C VAL A 72 7.19 4.30 -7.64
N HIS A 73 6.61 3.61 -8.62
CA HIS A 73 6.72 2.17 -8.74
C HIS A 73 7.94 1.86 -9.59
N LYS A 74 9.04 1.44 -8.95
CA LYS A 74 10.23 0.95 -9.66
C LYS A 74 10.14 -0.57 -9.79
N THR A 75 9.53 -1.03 -10.88
CA THR A 75 9.34 -2.46 -11.16
C THR A 75 10.63 -3.24 -11.36
N ASP A 76 11.74 -2.54 -11.62
CA ASP A 76 12.94 -3.17 -12.15
C ASP A 76 13.94 -3.59 -11.05
N VAL A 77 13.66 -3.26 -9.78
CA VAL A 77 14.57 -3.50 -8.65
C VAL A 77 13.96 -4.43 -7.62
N ASP A 78 12.74 -4.14 -7.15
CA ASP A 78 12.07 -4.94 -6.14
C ASP A 78 10.54 -4.84 -6.21
N LYS A 79 9.89 -5.44 -5.20
CA LYS A 79 8.42 -5.53 -5.06
C LYS A 79 7.81 -4.37 -4.26
N TYR A 80 8.61 -3.36 -3.92
CA TYR A 80 8.21 -2.26 -3.05
C TYR A 80 7.93 -0.98 -3.85
N TRP A 81 7.18 -0.07 -3.25
CA TRP A 81 7.18 1.32 -3.67
C TRP A 81 8.38 2.03 -3.09
N HIS A 82 8.92 2.97 -3.87
CA HIS A 82 10.00 3.81 -3.44
C HIS A 82 9.59 5.28 -3.42
N VAL A 83 10.04 6.00 -2.40
CA VAL A 83 9.94 7.44 -2.34
C VAL A 83 10.87 8.06 -3.39
N GLN A 84 10.31 8.83 -4.30
CA GLN A 84 11.03 9.55 -5.35
C GLN A 84 11.39 10.97 -4.89
N GLU A 85 10.42 11.68 -4.32
CA GLU A 85 10.57 13.09 -3.94
C GLU A 85 9.98 13.35 -2.57
N LEU A 86 10.58 14.30 -1.86
CA LEU A 86 10.18 14.71 -0.52
C LEU A 86 10.12 16.23 -0.42
N TYR A 87 8.91 16.76 -0.22
CA TYR A 87 8.66 18.19 0.01
C TYR A 87 8.46 18.43 1.50
N VAL A 88 9.47 19.00 2.15
CA VAL A 88 9.43 19.41 3.55
C VAL A 88 9.29 20.91 3.67
N PHE A 89 8.19 21.36 4.27
CA PHE A 89 7.93 22.77 4.55
C PHE A 89 8.51 23.13 5.91
N MET A 90 9.74 23.64 5.93
CA MET A 90 10.38 24.11 7.17
C MET A 90 10.07 25.60 7.36
N SER A 91 9.49 25.97 8.49
CA SER A 91 9.59 27.35 9.00
C SER A 91 10.77 27.39 9.95
N LYS A 92 11.81 28.13 9.55
CA LYS A 92 12.98 28.43 10.40
C LYS A 92 12.57 29.27 11.61
#